data_AF-A0A838IJE1-F1
#
_entry.id   AF-A0A838IJE1-F1
#
_cell.length_a   1.000
_cell.length_b   1.000
_cell.length_c   1.000
_cell.angle_alpha   90.00
_cell.angle_beta   90.00
_cell.angle_gamma   90.00
#
_symmetry.space_group_name_H-M   'P 1'
#
loop_
_entity.id
_entity.type
_entity.pdbx_description
1 polymer ?
#
loop_
_entity_poly.entity_id
_entity_poly.type
_entity_poly.pdbx_seq_one_letter_code
_entity_poly.pdbx_strand_id
1 'polypeptide(L)'
;MRIEEIYASLGASWVEQALFVEPIRDAHGQLLAISVAYFNDYFLTIEQAVASEVDDLEAWLVERALDRGTSVELVLGDDYGDREELPVVSPSRATGIIPIYCSGERLREMESALLQVTRDADCGNRGAFEDDKEAVLQDSRTNLLSLVTLSARLLSA
;
A
#
# COMPACT_ATOMS: atom_id res chain seq x y z
N MET A 1 -4.35 7.82 -8.80
CA MET A 1 -3.48 9.00 -8.69
C MET A 1 -2.04 8.53 -8.78
N ARG A 2 -1.16 9.24 -9.49
CA ARG A 2 0.28 8.96 -9.49
C ARG A 2 0.89 9.49 -8.17
N ILE A 3 1.99 8.89 -7.70
CA ILE A 3 2.66 9.30 -6.45
C ILE A 3 3.04 10.79 -6.47
N GLU A 4 3.48 11.29 -7.62
CA GLU A 4 3.86 12.70 -7.83
C GLU A 4 2.69 13.69 -7.60
N GLU A 5 1.46 13.29 -7.96
CA GLU A 5 0.26 14.11 -7.79
C GLU A 5 -0.16 14.23 -6.31
N ILE A 6 0.17 13.20 -5.51
CA ILE A 6 -0.07 13.17 -4.06
C ILE A 6 0.84 14.17 -3.36
N TYR A 7 2.13 14.16 -3.73
CA TYR A 7 3.12 15.09 -3.20
C TYR A 7 2.68 16.54 -3.38
N ALA A 8 2.27 16.90 -4.61
CA ALA A 8 1.81 18.24 -4.94
C ALA A 8 0.58 18.68 -4.12
N SER A 9 -0.26 17.71 -3.72
CA SER A 9 -1.52 17.97 -3.02
C SER A 9 -1.37 18.04 -1.49
N LEU A 10 -0.47 17.25 -0.90
CA LEU A 10 -0.35 17.10 0.56
C LEU A 10 0.85 17.80 1.20
N GLY A 11 1.86 18.19 0.41
CA GLY A 11 3.02 18.96 0.89
C GLY A 11 4.10 18.15 1.62
N ALA A 12 5.26 18.75 1.86
CA ALA A 12 6.53 18.02 2.12
C ALA A 12 6.57 17.05 3.33
N SER A 13 5.67 17.14 4.32
CA SER A 13 5.68 16.26 5.50
C SER A 13 4.64 15.14 5.46
N TRP A 14 3.92 14.97 4.36
CA TRP A 14 2.78 14.05 4.29
C TRP A 14 3.17 12.59 4.49
N VAL A 15 4.36 12.19 4.02
CA VAL A 15 4.86 10.80 4.12
C VAL A 15 4.98 10.36 5.58
N GLU A 16 5.39 11.25 6.49
CA GLU A 16 5.52 10.95 7.92
C GLU A 16 4.17 10.94 8.66
N GLN A 17 3.16 11.61 8.08
CA GLN A 17 1.83 11.77 8.65
C GLN A 17 0.79 10.81 8.07
N ALA A 18 1.15 10.10 6.99
CA ALA A 18 0.27 9.17 6.30
C ALA A 18 0.34 7.76 6.89
N LEU A 19 -0.81 7.09 6.85
CA LEU A 19 -0.91 5.64 7.02
C LEU A 19 -0.90 4.99 5.64
N PHE A 20 0.16 4.26 5.29
CA PHE A 20 0.22 3.49 4.06
C PHE A 20 -0.48 2.15 4.27
N VAL A 21 -1.36 1.76 3.35
CA VAL A 21 -2.24 0.60 3.49
C VAL A 21 -2.15 -0.26 2.24
N GLU A 22 -2.03 -1.57 2.39
CA GLU A 22 -2.22 -2.53 1.30
C GLU A 22 -3.27 -3.56 1.75
N PRO A 23 -4.50 -3.48 1.23
CA PRO A 23 -5.50 -4.51 1.44
C PRO A 23 -5.24 -5.69 0.51
N ILE A 24 -5.21 -6.90 1.07
CA ILE A 24 -5.09 -8.15 0.32
C ILE A 24 -6.48 -8.77 0.23
N ARG A 25 -6.93 -8.98 -1.01
CA ARG A 25 -8.25 -9.52 -1.31
C ARG A 25 -8.14 -10.83 -2.09
N ASP A 26 -9.11 -11.70 -1.92
CA ASP A 26 -9.24 -12.93 -2.71
C ASP A 26 -9.77 -12.65 -4.13
N ALA A 27 -9.92 -13.71 -4.93
CA ALA A 27 -10.46 -13.63 -6.28
C ALA A 27 -11.93 -13.15 -6.35
N HIS A 28 -12.65 -13.20 -5.22
CA HIS A 28 -14.02 -12.73 -5.09
C HIS A 28 -14.11 -11.30 -4.54
N GLY A 29 -12.98 -10.65 -4.25
CA GLY A 29 -12.89 -9.31 -3.68
C GLY A 29 -13.04 -9.25 -2.17
N GLN A 30 -13.17 -10.39 -1.49
CA GLN A 30 -13.23 -10.47 -0.03
C GLN A 30 -11.88 -10.09 0.57
N LEU A 31 -11.90 -9.23 1.59
CA LEU A 31 -10.71 -8.82 2.31
C LEU A 31 -10.19 -9.98 3.18
N LEU A 32 -8.95 -10.38 2.94
CA LEU A 32 -8.28 -11.48 3.66
C LEU A 32 -7.26 -10.98 4.67
N ALA A 33 -6.53 -9.92 4.32
CA ALA A 33 -5.52 -9.33 5.17
C ALA A 33 -5.35 -7.84 4.89
N ILE A 34 -4.81 -7.11 5.85
CA ILE A 34 -4.38 -5.72 5.70
C ILE A 34 -2.95 -5.63 6.19
N SER A 35 -2.07 -5.07 5.38
CA SER A 35 -0.77 -4.56 5.85
C SER A 35 -0.85 -3.04 5.94
N VAL A 36 -0.29 -2.47 7.00
CA VAL A 36 -0.14 -1.03 7.14
C VAL A 36 1.29 -0.65 7.49
N ALA A 37 1.77 0.46 6.96
CA ALA A 37 3.05 1.04 7.29
C ALA A 37 2.90 2.52 7.68
N TYR A 38 3.58 2.95 8.74
CA TYR A 38 3.54 4.33 9.20
C TYR A 38 4.75 4.66 10.09
N PHE A 39 5.02 5.96 10.31
CA PHE A 39 6.13 6.41 11.14
C PHE A 39 5.68 6.65 12.59
N ASN A 40 6.27 5.93 13.55
CA ASN A 40 6.12 6.20 14.98
C ASN A 40 7.42 6.82 15.52
N ASP A 41 7.38 8.09 15.93
CA ASP A 41 8.57 8.84 16.39
C ASP A 41 9.79 8.70 15.46
N TYR A 42 9.58 8.93 14.15
CA TYR A 42 10.58 8.78 13.07
C TYR A 42 11.01 7.33 12.74
N PHE A 43 10.48 6.32 13.43
CA PHE A 43 10.71 4.92 13.10
C PHE A 43 9.58 4.37 12.23
N LEU A 44 9.94 3.82 11.07
CA LEU A 44 8.98 3.15 10.21
C LEU A 44 8.53 1.84 10.86
N THR A 45 7.24 1.75 11.15
CA THR A 45 6.55 0.60 11.70
C THR A 45 5.69 -0.04 10.62
N ILE A 46 5.69 -1.38 10.55
CA ILE A 46 4.78 -2.13 9.69
C ILE A 46 3.99 -3.11 10.56
N GLU A 47 2.67 -3.03 10.47
CA GLU A 47 1.73 -3.93 11.16
C GLU A 47 0.88 -4.67 10.14
N GLN A 48 0.40 -5.86 10.52
CA GLN A 48 -0.41 -6.70 9.65
C GLN A 48 -1.50 -7.39 10.46
N ALA A 49 -2.66 -7.55 9.82
CA ALA A 49 -3.78 -8.30 10.35
C ALA A 49 -4.35 -9.21 9.27
N VAL A 50 -4.86 -10.36 9.69
CA VAL A 50 -5.47 -11.36 8.81
C VAL A 50 -6.84 -11.76 9.33
N ALA A 51 -7.77 -12.09 8.44
CA ALA A 51 -9.17 -12.36 8.77
C ALA A 51 -9.34 -13.54 9.74
N SER A 52 -8.38 -14.48 9.80
CA SER A 52 -8.40 -15.60 10.75
C SER A 52 -8.00 -15.21 12.18
N GLU A 53 -7.37 -14.04 12.36
CA GLU A 53 -6.85 -13.55 13.64
C GLU A 53 -7.63 -12.35 14.18
N VAL A 54 -8.34 -11.65 13.29
CA VAL A 54 -9.06 -10.41 13.59
C VAL A 54 -10.45 -10.48 12.96
N ASP A 55 -11.47 -10.40 13.82
CA ASP A 55 -12.88 -10.53 13.42
C ASP A 55 -13.36 -9.37 12.52
N ASP A 56 -12.82 -8.17 12.73
CA ASP A 56 -13.16 -6.97 11.96
C ASP A 56 -11.89 -6.21 11.53
N LEU A 57 -11.46 -6.47 10.29
CA LEU A 57 -10.29 -5.84 9.70
C LEU A 57 -10.48 -4.34 9.44
N GLU A 58 -11.71 -3.88 9.18
CA GLU A 58 -11.97 -2.47 8.96
C GLU A 58 -11.87 -1.68 10.26
N ALA A 59 -12.45 -2.20 11.35
CA ALA A 59 -12.28 -1.62 12.67
C ALA A 59 -10.81 -1.59 13.11
N TRP A 60 -10.07 -2.68 12.85
CA TRP A 60 -8.64 -2.75 13.13
C TRP A 60 -7.83 -1.67 12.38
N LEU A 61 -8.16 -1.42 11.11
CA LEU A 61 -7.53 -0.35 10.33
C LEU A 61 -7.88 1.03 10.90
N VAL A 62 -9.14 1.26 11.26
CA VAL A 62 -9.60 2.54 11.82
C VAL A 62 -8.84 2.88 13.09
N GLU A 63 -8.58 1.92 13.98
CA GLU A 63 -7.79 2.13 15.20
C GLU A 63 -6.39 2.69 14.91
N ARG A 64 -5.72 2.21 13.85
CA ARG A 64 -4.39 2.70 13.44
C ARG A 64 -4.45 4.07 12.76
N ALA A 65 -5.60 4.42 12.20
CA ALA A 65 -5.80 5.70 11.52
C ALA A 65 -6.18 6.84 12.47
N LEU A 66 -6.57 6.58 13.72
CA LEU A 66 -7.15 7.58 14.64
C LEU A 66 -6.31 8.85 14.84
N ASP A 67 -4.98 8.74 14.83
CA ASP A 67 -4.06 9.87 14.99
C ASP A 67 -3.50 10.40 13.64
N ARG A 68 -4.02 9.91 12.51
CA ARG A 68 -3.51 10.21 11.16
C ARG A 68 -4.58 10.90 10.32
N GLY A 69 -4.18 11.99 9.67
CA GLY A 69 -5.10 12.79 8.84
C GLY A 69 -5.31 12.23 7.42
N THR A 70 -4.52 11.24 7.00
CA THR A 70 -4.55 10.73 5.62
C THR A 70 -4.10 9.27 5.56
N SER A 71 -4.84 8.46 4.80
CA SER A 71 -4.43 7.09 4.46
C SER A 71 -4.09 7.02 2.98
N VAL A 72 -3.00 6.34 2.63
CA VAL A 72 -2.57 6.12 1.26
C VAL A 72 -2.63 4.64 0.97
N GLU A 73 -3.56 4.24 0.13
CA GLU A 73 -3.85 2.84 -0.16
C GLU A 73 -3.15 2.42 -1.45
N LEU A 74 -2.27 1.42 -1.37
CA LEU A 74 -1.70 0.77 -2.54
C LEU A 74 -2.69 -0.27 -3.07
N VAL A 75 -3.19 -0.03 -4.28
CA VAL A 75 -4.09 -0.94 -4.98
C VAL A 75 -3.33 -1.58 -6.13
N LEU A 76 -2.94 -2.84 -5.94
CA LEU A 76 -2.25 -3.61 -6.97
C LEU A 76 -3.23 -4.36 -7.88
N GLY A 77 -2.95 -4.33 -9.17
CA GLY A 77 -3.72 -5.07 -10.18
C GLY A 77 -3.01 -5.05 -11.53
N ASP A 78 -3.04 -6.19 -12.20
CA ASP A 78 -2.26 -6.42 -13.43
C ASP A 78 -2.66 -5.48 -14.59
N ASP A 79 -3.93 -5.05 -14.59
CA ASP A 79 -4.51 -4.16 -15.59
C ASP A 79 -4.16 -2.67 -15.42
N TYR A 80 -3.45 -2.28 -14.34
CA TYR A 80 -3.18 -0.87 -14.02
C TYR A 80 -1.90 -0.30 -14.63
N GLY A 81 -1.10 -1.09 -15.34
CA GLY A 81 0.25 -0.71 -15.81
C GLY A 81 0.29 0.58 -16.64
N ASP A 82 -0.63 0.72 -17.61
CA ASP A 82 -0.62 1.81 -18.61
C ASP A 82 -1.96 2.55 -18.77
N ARG A 83 -2.95 2.30 -17.90
CA ARG A 83 -4.26 2.97 -18.03
C ARG A 83 -4.16 4.44 -17.61
N GLU A 84 -4.33 5.35 -18.58
CA GLU A 84 -4.52 6.79 -18.32
C GLU A 84 -5.76 7.07 -17.45
N GLU A 85 -6.79 6.23 -17.58
CA GLU A 85 -8.02 6.29 -16.79
C GLU A 85 -8.01 5.21 -15.72
N LEU A 86 -7.54 5.58 -14.53
CA LEU A 86 -7.68 4.78 -13.33
C LEU A 86 -9.16 4.77 -12.88
N PRO A 87 -9.65 3.68 -12.26
CA PRO A 87 -11.01 3.66 -11.77
C PRO A 87 -11.22 4.84 -10.81
N VAL A 88 -12.25 5.64 -11.08
CA VAL A 88 -12.69 6.72 -10.20
C VAL A 88 -13.32 6.08 -8.98
N VAL A 89 -12.50 5.60 -8.05
CA VAL A 89 -12.98 5.31 -6.71
C VAL A 89 -13.18 6.67 -6.07
N SER A 90 -14.45 7.08 -5.99
CA SER A 90 -14.82 8.25 -5.22
C SER A 90 -14.22 8.07 -3.83
N PRO A 91 -13.30 8.93 -3.38
CA PRO A 91 -12.83 8.85 -2.02
C PRO A 91 -14.08 8.90 -1.14
N SER A 92 -14.19 7.96 -0.22
CA SER A 92 -15.11 8.16 0.89
C SER A 92 -14.68 9.47 1.53
N ARG A 93 -15.47 10.53 1.34
CA ARG A 93 -15.22 11.86 1.94
C ARG A 93 -15.14 11.78 3.47
N ALA A 94 -15.51 10.63 4.06
CA ALA A 94 -15.46 10.38 5.49
C ALA A 94 -14.10 9.85 5.99
N THR A 95 -13.18 9.39 5.13
CA THR A 95 -11.96 8.69 5.59
C THR A 95 -10.63 9.24 5.07
N GLY A 96 -10.60 10.20 4.14
CA GLY A 96 -9.33 10.78 3.67
C GLY A 96 -8.37 9.75 3.05
N ILE A 97 -8.90 8.69 2.45
CA ILE A 97 -8.13 7.62 1.79
C ILE A 97 -7.79 8.03 0.36
N ILE A 98 -6.52 7.87 -0.01
CA ILE A 98 -5.96 8.20 -1.31
C ILE A 98 -5.44 6.92 -1.98
N PRO A 99 -6.10 6.41 -3.03
CA PRO A 99 -5.64 5.22 -3.71
C PRO A 99 -4.53 5.49 -4.73
N ILE A 100 -3.47 4.69 -4.67
CA ILE A 100 -2.39 4.58 -5.65
C ILE A 100 -2.57 3.26 -6.38
N TYR A 101 -2.94 3.36 -7.64
CA TYR A 101 -3.07 2.21 -8.52
C TYR A 101 -1.73 1.97 -9.20
N CYS A 102 -1.25 0.74 -9.12
CA CYS A 102 -0.01 0.33 -9.75
C CYS A 102 -0.11 -1.14 -10.15
N SER A 103 0.46 -1.53 -11.29
CA SER A 103 0.67 -2.96 -11.54
C SER A 103 1.85 -3.46 -10.70
N GLY A 104 1.83 -4.75 -10.35
CA GLY A 104 2.96 -5.35 -9.63
C GLY A 104 4.27 -5.31 -10.43
N GLU A 105 4.18 -5.39 -11.76
CA GLU A 105 5.32 -5.22 -12.67
C GLU A 105 5.86 -3.79 -12.59
N ARG A 106 4.98 -2.78 -12.68
CA ARG A 106 5.40 -1.37 -12.65
C ARG A 106 6.05 -1.00 -11.33
N LEU A 107 5.54 -1.50 -10.21
CA LEU A 107 6.17 -1.30 -8.90
C LEU A 107 7.59 -1.88 -8.87
N ARG A 108 7.80 -3.08 -9.43
CA ARG A 108 9.11 -3.71 -9.53
C ARG A 108 10.07 -2.97 -10.45
N GLU A 109 9.59 -2.43 -11.57
CA GLU A 109 10.41 -1.57 -12.43
C GLU A 109 10.89 -0.33 -11.68
N MET A 110 9.99 0.34 -10.95
CA MET A 110 10.32 1.52 -10.15
C MET A 110 11.30 1.17 -9.02
N GLU A 111 11.12 0.03 -8.36
CA GLU A 111 12.05 -0.49 -7.35
C GLU A 111 13.46 -0.69 -7.91
N SER A 112 13.57 -1.36 -9.07
CA SER A 112 14.86 -1.63 -9.70
C SER A 112 15.53 -0.33 -10.16
N ALA A 113 14.79 0.54 -10.85
CA ALA A 113 15.32 1.76 -11.44
C ALA A 113 15.67 2.82 -10.39
N LEU A 114 14.84 2.97 -9.35
CA LEU A 114 14.96 4.07 -8.39
C LEU A 114 15.55 3.62 -7.06
N LEU A 115 15.24 2.43 -6.58
CA LEU A 115 15.63 1.96 -5.24
C LEU A 115 16.75 0.90 -5.24
N GLN A 116 17.07 0.32 -6.40
CA GLN A 116 18.01 -0.80 -6.54
C GLN A 116 17.66 -2.01 -5.65
N VAL A 117 16.36 -2.21 -5.40
CA VAL A 117 15.85 -3.35 -4.61
C VAL A 117 15.81 -4.60 -5.49
N THR A 118 16.24 -5.74 -4.93
CA THR A 118 16.09 -7.07 -5.53
C THR A 118 15.17 -7.88 -4.63
N ARG A 119 14.08 -8.45 -5.19
CA ARG A 119 13.17 -9.32 -4.46
C ARG A 119 13.65 -10.77 -4.53
N ASP A 120 13.62 -11.47 -3.39
CA ASP A 120 14.06 -12.87 -3.28
C ASP A 120 13.04 -13.88 -3.83
N ALA A 121 11.75 -13.51 -3.94
CA ALA A 121 10.71 -14.39 -4.46
C ALA A 121 9.59 -13.58 -5.16
N ASP A 122 9.10 -14.12 -6.27
CA ASP A 122 7.94 -13.61 -6.99
C ASP A 122 6.67 -14.23 -6.41
N CYS A 123 5.95 -13.47 -5.58
CA CYS A 123 4.61 -13.86 -5.12
C CYS A 123 3.57 -13.49 -6.18
N GLY A 124 3.67 -14.11 -7.35
CA GLY A 124 2.86 -13.79 -8.53
C GLY A 124 1.38 -14.19 -8.43
N ASN A 125 0.97 -14.93 -7.39
CA ASN A 125 -0.39 -15.46 -7.28
C ASN A 125 -1.02 -15.13 -5.91
N ARG A 126 -1.57 -13.91 -5.80
CA ARG A 126 -2.24 -13.41 -4.58
C ARG A 126 -3.53 -14.14 -4.21
N GLY A 127 -4.08 -14.95 -5.14
CA GLY A 127 -5.28 -15.76 -4.92
C GLY A 127 -5.07 -16.99 -4.04
N ALA A 128 -3.84 -17.32 -3.65
CA ALA A 128 -3.49 -18.51 -2.87
C ALA A 128 -2.99 -18.17 -1.46
N PHE A 129 -3.68 -17.26 -0.75
CA PHE A 129 -3.34 -16.91 0.64
C PHE A 129 -3.30 -18.15 1.57
N GLU A 130 -4.08 -19.19 1.27
CA GLU A 130 -4.08 -20.45 2.03
C GLU A 130 -2.78 -21.27 1.87
N ASP A 131 -2.09 -21.17 0.73
CA ASP A 131 -0.92 -22.00 0.44
C ASP A 131 0.39 -21.40 0.96
N ASP A 132 0.50 -20.06 1.05
CA ASP A 132 1.71 -19.39 1.56
C ASP A 132 1.46 -17.99 2.13
N LYS A 133 0.73 -17.93 3.25
CA LYS A 133 0.43 -16.68 3.98
C LYS A 133 1.66 -15.83 4.27
N GLU A 134 2.76 -16.43 4.73
CA GLU A 134 3.94 -15.67 5.16
C GLU A 134 4.62 -15.01 3.95
N ALA A 135 4.73 -15.70 2.81
CA ALA A 135 5.28 -15.10 1.60
C ALA A 135 4.43 -13.92 1.11
N VAL A 136 3.09 -14.04 1.15
CA VAL A 136 2.18 -12.95 0.76
C VAL A 136 2.35 -11.74 1.69
N LEU A 137 2.40 -11.96 3.00
CA LEU A 137 2.61 -10.89 3.97
C LEU A 137 4.00 -10.26 3.81
N GLN A 138 5.04 -11.03 3.52
CA GLN A 138 6.38 -10.52 3.25
C GLN A 138 6.42 -9.67 1.97
N ASP A 139 5.79 -10.11 0.88
CA ASP A 139 5.68 -9.33 -0.35
C ASP A 139 4.98 -7.99 -0.09
N SER A 140 3.90 -8.02 0.69
CA SER A 140 3.17 -6.82 1.07
C SER A 140 4.02 -5.84 1.89
N ARG A 141 4.85 -6.34 2.83
CA ARG A 141 5.83 -5.49 3.54
C ARG A 141 6.77 -4.80 2.55
N THR A 142 7.31 -5.56 1.59
CA THR A 142 8.19 -5.01 0.55
C THR A 142 7.47 -3.94 -0.28
N ASN A 143 6.23 -4.20 -0.71
CA ASN A 143 5.46 -3.24 -1.50
C ASN A 143 5.26 -1.91 -0.75
N LEU A 144 4.88 -1.98 0.53
CA LEU A 144 4.70 -0.78 1.36
C LEU A 144 6.01 -0.03 1.59
N LEU A 145 7.12 -0.75 1.86
CA LEU A 145 8.44 -0.13 1.97
C LEU A 145 8.85 0.59 0.68
N SER A 146 8.63 -0.04 -0.46
CA SER A 146 8.90 0.55 -1.77
C SER A 146 8.03 1.77 -2.00
N LEU A 147 6.73 1.71 -1.71
CA LEU A 147 5.84 2.86 -1.82
C LEU A 147 6.30 4.03 -0.95
N VAL A 148 6.62 3.79 0.32
CA VAL A 148 7.13 4.81 1.25
C VAL A 148 8.43 5.41 0.72
N THR A 149 9.37 4.57 0.28
CA THR A 149 10.70 5.01 -0.18
C THR A 149 10.63 5.77 -1.50
N LEU A 150 9.81 5.31 -2.45
CA LEU A 150 9.53 6.02 -3.70
C LEU A 150 8.89 7.39 -3.41
N SER A 151 7.91 7.43 -2.51
CA SER A 151 7.29 8.67 -2.08
C SER A 151 8.31 9.61 -1.44
N ALA A 152 9.20 9.10 -0.59
CA ALA A 152 10.23 9.88 0.07
C ALA A 152 11.29 10.42 -0.91
N ARG A 153 11.73 9.59 -1.87
CA ARG A 153 12.69 10.03 -2.91
C ARG A 153 12.13 11.11 -3.80
N LEU A 154 10.85 11.04 -4.16
CA LEU A 154 10.18 12.08 -4.93
C LEU A 154 10.05 13.41 -4.16
N LEU A 155 10.08 13.40 -2.81
CA LEU A 155 10.19 14.65 -2.04
C LEU A 155 11.56 15.34 -2.19
N SER A 156 12.61 14.57 -2.52
CA SER A 156 14.01 15.01 -2.48
C SER A 156 14.62 15.38 -3.84
N ALA A 157 13.90 15.12 -4.92
CA ALA A 157 14.28 15.45 -6.30
C ALA A 157 13.75 16.84 -6.69
#